data_AF-A0A2E5G5B3-F1
#
_entry.id   AF-A0A2E5G5B3-F1
#
_cell.length_a   1.000
_cell.length_b   1.000
_cell.length_c   1.000
_cell.angle_alpha   90.00
_cell.angle_beta   90.00
_cell.angle_gamma   90.00
#
_symmetry.space_group_name_H-M   'P 1'
#
loop_
_entity.id
_entity.type
_entity.pdbx_description
1 polymer ?
#
loop_
_entity_poly.entity_id
_entity_poly.type
_entity_poly.pdbx_seq_one_letter_code
_entity_poly.pdbx_strand_id
1 'polypeptide(L)'
;MFMRIARIIGTVTMNRMVTHLKPGRFLLAETLDHTALSNLGEQTPRSHPMPESLIIFDQLGAGLGHIVAVSEGGEASMPFKPQPVAIDAYCSAILDEITVTNS
;
A
#
# COMPACT_ATOMS: atom_id res chain seq x y z
N MET A 1 -12.35 -8.11 4.93
CA MET A 1 -11.68 -7.07 5.73
C MET A 1 -10.26 -7.55 5.84
N PHE A 2 -9.37 -7.11 4.95
CA PHE A 2 -8.00 -7.62 4.89
C PHE A 2 -7.05 -6.44 4.69
N MET A 3 -5.96 -6.45 5.44
CA MET A 3 -4.81 -5.57 5.22
C MET A 3 -3.69 -6.38 4.59
N ARG A 4 -2.90 -5.73 3.74
CA ARG A 4 -1.71 -6.32 3.13
C ARG A 4 -0.48 -5.52 3.52
N ILE A 5 0.68 -6.18 3.53
CA ILE A 5 1.97 -5.51 3.62
C ILE A 5 2.52 -5.37 2.20
N ALA A 6 3.01 -4.18 1.86
CA ALA A 6 3.51 -3.89 0.52
C ALA A 6 4.78 -3.05 0.56
N ARG A 7 5.60 -3.15 -0.48
CA ARG A 7 6.77 -2.31 -0.73
C ARG A 7 6.46 -1.28 -1.80
N ILE A 8 6.78 -0.02 -1.56
CA ILE A 8 6.62 1.03 -2.59
C ILE A 8 7.69 0.86 -3.67
N ILE A 9 7.26 0.72 -4.92
CA ILE A 9 8.14 0.56 -6.09
C ILE A 9 8.05 1.73 -7.08
N GLY A 10 7.18 2.72 -6.80
CA GLY A 10 7.10 3.93 -7.61
C GLY A 10 5.92 4.82 -7.25
N THR A 11 5.66 5.79 -8.13
CA THR A 11 4.56 6.76 -7.99
C THR A 11 3.72 6.79 -9.25
N VAL A 12 2.43 7.03 -9.10
CA VAL A 12 1.52 7.31 -10.21
C VAL A 12 1.09 8.77 -10.13
N THR A 13 1.18 9.48 -11.25
CA THR A 13 0.67 10.84 -11.37
C THR A 13 -0.58 10.84 -12.23
N MET A 14 -1.68 11.35 -11.68
CA MET A 14 -2.91 11.54 -12.45
C MET A 14 -2.96 12.95 -13.04
N ASN A 15 -3.17 13.06 -14.35
CA ASN A 15 -3.39 14.36 -15.01
C ASN A 15 -4.74 14.98 -14.60
N ARG A 16 -5.74 14.15 -14.31
CA ARG A 16 -7.07 14.56 -13.85
C ARG A 16 -7.50 13.70 -12.68
N MET A 17 -8.14 14.32 -11.70
CA MET A 17 -8.62 13.68 -10.48
C MET A 17 -9.96 14.26 -10.10
N VAL A 18 -10.77 13.48 -9.37
CA VAL A 18 -11.99 13.99 -8.77
C VAL A 18 -11.67 15.14 -7.80
N THR A 19 -12.42 16.24 -7.90
CA THR A 19 -12.09 17.51 -7.24
C THR A 19 -12.23 17.50 -5.72
N HIS A 20 -12.97 16.53 -5.17
CA HIS A 20 -13.26 16.42 -3.74
C HIS A 20 -12.34 15.42 -3.01
N LEU A 21 -11.37 14.81 -3.71
CA LEU A 21 -10.39 13.97 -3.03
C LEU A 21 -9.45 14.87 -2.22
N LYS A 22 -9.16 14.47 -0.99
CA LYS A 22 -8.20 15.21 -0.13
C LYS A 22 -6.81 15.20 -0.78
N PRO A 23 -5.94 16.16 -0.47
CA PRO A 23 -4.55 16.14 -0.93
C PRO A 23 -3.84 14.85 -0.53
N GLY A 24 -3.10 14.25 -1.46
CA GLY A 24 -2.33 13.02 -1.26
C GLY A 24 -1.64 12.59 -2.54
N ARG A 25 -0.96 11.44 -2.50
CA ARG A 25 -0.18 10.88 -3.62
C ARG A 25 -0.67 9.48 -3.94
N PHE A 26 -0.51 9.07 -5.20
CA PHE A 26 -0.73 7.69 -5.60
C PHE A 26 0.61 6.97 -5.71
N LEU A 27 0.76 5.87 -4.99
CA LEU A 27 1.99 5.08 -4.97
C LEU A 27 1.74 3.73 -5.63
N LEU A 28 2.69 3.29 -6.44
CA LEU A 28 2.72 1.93 -6.97
C LEU A 28 3.41 1.05 -5.91
N ALA A 29 2.69 0.05 -5.40
CA ALA A 29 3.15 -0.81 -4.33
C ALA A 29 3.09 -2.28 -4.75
N GLU A 30 4.15 -3.04 -4.50
CA GLU A 30 4.17 -4.49 -4.66
C GLU A 30 3.83 -5.17 -3.33
N THR A 31 2.82 -6.03 -3.34
CA THR A 31 2.41 -6.77 -2.16
C THR A 31 3.40 -7.88 -1.82
N LEU A 32 3.68 -8.04 -0.53
CA LEU A 32 4.68 -8.99 -0.03
C LEU A 32 3.99 -10.24 0.52
N ASP A 33 4.42 -11.40 0.04
CA ASP A 33 4.02 -12.69 0.60
C ASP A 33 4.93 -13.10 1.76
N HIS A 34 4.65 -14.25 2.37
CA HIS A 34 5.48 -14.77 3.47
C HIS A 34 6.96 -14.89 3.09
N THR A 35 7.27 -15.32 1.87
CA THR A 35 8.66 -15.51 1.43
C THR A 35 9.39 -14.18 1.33
N ALA A 36 8.75 -13.16 0.75
CA ALA A 36 9.31 -11.82 0.64
C ALA A 36 9.42 -11.13 2.01
N LEU A 37 8.48 -11.38 2.93
CA LEU A 37 8.53 -10.86 4.30
C LEU A 37 9.65 -11.49 5.13
N SER A 38 9.85 -12.81 5.03
CA SER A 38 10.96 -13.50 5.70
C SER A 38 12.33 -13.05 5.20
N ASN A 39 12.42 -12.50 3.97
CA ASN A 39 13.68 -12.14 3.30
C ASN A 39 13.71 -10.65 2.88
N LEU A 40 13.11 -9.76 3.68
CA LEU A 40 13.01 -8.32 3.35
C LEU A 40 14.36 -7.66 3.00
N GLY A 41 15.43 -8.04 3.72
CA GLY A 41 16.77 -7.47 3.51
C GLY A 41 17.39 -7.81 2.15
N GLU A 42 17.02 -8.95 1.56
CA GLU A 42 17.53 -9.43 0.28
C GLU A 42 16.71 -8.91 -0.90
N GLN A 43 15.64 -8.15 -0.63
CA GLN A 43 14.67 -7.69 -1.63
C GLN A 43 14.09 -8.84 -2.45
N THR A 44 14.01 -10.04 -1.86
CA THR A 44 13.58 -11.26 -2.53
C THR A 44 12.18 -11.07 -3.12
N PRO A 45 12.00 -11.36 -4.43
CA PRO A 45 10.67 -11.32 -5.02
C PRO A 45 9.80 -12.40 -4.38
N ARG A 46 8.50 -12.15 -4.35
CA ARG A 46 7.50 -13.13 -3.89
C ARG A 46 7.54 -14.42 -4.71
N SER A 47 7.14 -15.51 -4.07
CA SER A 47 7.22 -16.86 -4.62
C SER A 47 6.23 -17.12 -5.77
N HIS A 48 5.06 -16.47 -5.74
CA HIS A 48 4.04 -16.58 -6.79
C HIS A 48 3.81 -15.23 -7.47
N PRO A 49 4.44 -14.97 -8.64
CA PRO A 49 4.26 -13.72 -9.35
C PRO A 49 2.90 -13.65 -10.08
N MET A 50 1.82 -13.30 -9.36
CA MET A 50 0.49 -12.94 -9.92
C MET A 50 0.26 -11.41 -9.84
N PRO A 51 -0.43 -10.71 -10.75
CA PRO A 51 -0.36 -9.24 -10.80
C PRO A 51 -1.05 -8.61 -9.58
N GLU A 52 -0.28 -8.31 -8.53
CA GLU A 52 -0.80 -7.72 -7.30
C GLU A 52 0.02 -6.49 -6.91
N SER A 53 0.45 -5.75 -7.92
CA SER A 53 0.84 -4.36 -7.72
C SER A 53 -0.42 -3.55 -7.49
N LEU A 54 -0.48 -2.85 -6.36
CA LEU A 54 -1.57 -1.98 -5.99
C LEU A 54 -1.21 -0.53 -6.31
N ILE A 55 -2.20 0.25 -6.70
CA ILE A 55 -2.11 1.71 -6.63
C ILE A 55 -2.74 2.13 -5.32
N ILE A 56 -1.93 2.62 -4.38
CA ILE A 56 -2.40 3.01 -3.05
C ILE A 56 -2.43 4.53 -2.91
N PHE A 57 -3.43 5.05 -2.21
CA PHE A 57 -3.49 6.46 -1.85
C PHE A 57 -2.73 6.72 -0.55
N ASP A 58 -1.79 7.66 -0.58
CA ASP A 58 -0.89 8.01 0.52
C ASP A 58 -1.07 9.45 0.98
N GLN A 59 -1.28 9.61 2.29
CA GLN A 59 -1.24 10.89 2.99
C GLN A 59 -0.15 10.90 4.09
N LEU A 60 0.62 9.83 4.25
CA LEU A 60 1.61 9.65 5.30
C LEU A 60 3.04 9.97 4.86
N GLY A 61 3.29 10.07 3.56
CA GLY A 61 4.61 10.44 3.05
C GLY A 61 5.50 9.26 2.67
N ALA A 62 4.93 8.08 2.38
CA ALA A 62 5.73 6.91 2.01
C ALA A 62 6.57 7.15 0.73
N GLY A 63 7.81 6.66 0.73
CA GLY A 63 8.78 6.82 -0.36
C GLY A 63 9.15 5.48 -0.99
N LEU A 64 9.93 5.53 -2.08
CA LEU A 64 10.45 4.34 -2.76
C LEU A 64 11.19 3.42 -1.76
N GLY A 65 10.88 2.13 -1.80
CA GLY A 65 11.48 1.12 -0.91
C GLY A 65 10.87 1.03 0.49
N HIS A 66 10.05 1.99 0.91
CA HIS A 66 9.34 1.89 2.19
C HIS A 66 8.41 0.67 2.19
N ILE A 67 8.31 0.02 3.35
CA ILE A 67 7.31 -1.02 3.60
C ILE A 67 6.11 -0.38 4.28
N VAL A 68 4.91 -0.69 3.81
CA VAL A 68 3.66 -0.06 4.24
C VAL A 68 2.59 -1.11 4.54
N ALA A 69 1.68 -0.78 5.45
CA ALA A 69 0.42 -1.48 5.61
C ALA A 69 -0.64 -0.84 4.72
N VAL A 70 -1.34 -1.66 3.94
CA VAL A 70 -2.36 -1.25 2.99
C VAL A 70 -3.71 -1.76 3.46
N SER A 71 -4.66 -0.85 3.64
CA SER A 71 -6.07 -1.18 3.84
C SER A 71 -6.78 -1.21 2.48
N GLU A 72 -7.61 -2.23 2.24
CA GLU A 72 -8.29 -2.43 0.96
C GLU A 72 -9.83 -2.43 1.07
N GLY A 73 -10.49 -2.19 -0.06
CA GLY A 73 -11.94 -2.18 -0.18
C GLY A 73 -12.61 -1.06 0.61
N GLY A 74 -13.74 -1.36 1.26
CA GLY A 74 -14.53 -0.37 1.97
C GLY A 74 -13.76 0.34 3.10
N GLU A 75 -12.82 -0.33 3.75
CA GLU A 75 -11.99 0.25 4.81
C GLU A 75 -11.10 1.38 4.33
N ALA A 76 -10.53 1.24 3.13
CA ALA A 76 -9.64 2.23 2.53
C ALA A 76 -10.31 3.61 2.41
N SER A 77 -11.64 3.63 2.24
CA SER A 77 -12.45 4.85 2.13
C SER A 77 -12.86 5.46 3.47
N MET A 78 -12.74 4.72 4.58
CA MET A 78 -13.25 5.15 5.90
C MET A 78 -12.65 6.48 6.41
N PRO A 79 -11.35 6.78 6.21
CA PRO A 79 -10.74 8.05 6.65
C PRO A 79 -11.32 9.32 6.00
N PHE A 80 -12.13 9.17 4.95
CA PHE A 80 -12.68 10.28 4.18
C PHE A 80 -14.12 10.65 4.56
N LYS A 81 -14.76 9.85 5.41
CA LYS A 81 -16.10 10.14 5.93
C LYS A 81 -16.19 11.55 6.54
N PRO A 82 -17.35 12.22 6.41
CA PRO A 82 -18.59 11.74 5.81
C PRO A 82 -18.62 11.79 4.27
N GLN A 83 -17.66 12.47 3.63
CA GLN A 83 -17.63 12.58 2.18
C GLN A 83 -17.15 11.26 1.55
N PRO A 84 -17.95 10.60 0.69
CA PRO A 84 -17.50 9.39 0.02
C PRO A 84 -16.38 9.71 -0.97
N VAL A 85 -15.43 8.78 -1.09
CA VAL A 85 -14.35 8.82 -2.08
C VAL A 85 -14.21 7.45 -2.76
N ALA A 86 -13.78 7.44 -4.01
CA ALA A 86 -13.48 6.22 -4.76
C ALA A 86 -12.04 5.75 -4.48
N ILE A 87 -11.73 5.48 -3.21
CA ILE A 87 -10.45 4.91 -2.77
C ILE A 87 -10.72 3.51 -2.21
N ASP A 88 -10.12 2.51 -2.83
CA ASP A 88 -10.19 1.10 -2.48
C ASP A 88 -8.84 0.53 -2.01
N ALA A 89 -7.77 1.33 -2.00
CA ALA A 89 -6.50 0.99 -1.38
C ALA A 89 -5.84 2.23 -0.74
N TYR A 90 -5.54 2.16 0.56
CA TYR A 90 -5.04 3.28 1.35
C TYR A 90 -3.77 2.89 2.14
N CYS A 91 -2.76 3.77 2.13
CA CYS A 91 -1.57 3.63 2.95
C CYS A 91 -1.90 3.94 4.42
N SER A 92 -2.19 2.90 5.19
CA SER A 92 -2.60 3.00 6.59
C SER A 92 -1.44 3.25 7.54
N ALA A 93 -0.24 2.74 7.22
CA ALA A 93 0.96 2.95 8.04
C ALA A 93 2.23 2.76 7.19
N ILE A 94 3.30 3.46 7.58
CA ILE A 94 4.68 3.14 7.20
C ILE A 94 5.24 2.27 8.31
N LEU A 95 5.83 1.13 7.98
CA LEU A 95 6.27 0.13 8.95
C LEU A 95 7.76 0.29 9.25
N ASP A 96 8.09 0.52 10.52
CA ASP A 96 9.46 0.62 11.00
C ASP A 96 10.12 -0.75 11.23
N GLU A 97 9.35 -1.70 11.76
CA GLU A 97 9.83 -3.04 12.11
C GLU A 97 8.78 -4.11 11.80
N ILE A 98 9.24 -5.25 11.28
CA ILE A 98 8.41 -6.43 11.00
C ILE A 98 9.13 -7.65 11.60
N THR A 99 8.49 -8.30 12.55
CA THR A 99 8.95 -9.59 13.08
C THR A 99 8.15 -10.72 12.44
N VAL A 100 8.83 -11.61 11.72
CA VAL A 100 8.23 -12.80 11.13
C VAL A 100 8.62 -14.01 11.97
N THR A 101 7.64 -14.66 12.60
CA THR A 101 7.85 -15.88 13.36
C THR A 101 7.48 -17.09 12.52
N ASN A 102 8.44 -17.98 12.26
CA ASN A 102 8.16 -19.26 11.64
C ASN A 102 7.40 -20.13 12.65
N SER A 103 6.16 -20.51 12.30
CA SER A 103 5.34 -21.47 13.07
C SER A 103 5.56 -22.88 12.57
#